data_AF-A0A1W1CI58-F1
#
_entry.id   AF-A0A1W1CI58-F1
#
_cell.length_a   1.000
_cell.length_b   1.000
_cell.length_c   1.000
_cell.angle_alpha   90.00
_cell.angle_beta   90.00
_cell.angle_gamma   90.00
#
_symmetry.space_group_name_H-M   'P 1'
#
loop_
_entity.id
_entity.type
_entity.pdbx_description
1 polymer ?
#
loop_
_entity_poly.entity_id
_entity_poly.type
_entity_poly.pdbx_seq_one_letter_code
_entity_poly.pdbx_strand_id
1 'polypeptide(L)'
;MKVRENEKKRDHIRFNGRDIALVAAMLDQLNSTIDIMYFLMERKEERAFVVMLISAEDSDMEALSAKEKREPDIMFEIDAGDNLYAIVCQDTQIDGGYHFAERLVQKMMEKGGKHVYCSELEVRSTTYKIRYIIYRLMELFIQTKQNCQENEVVFKALN
;
A
#
# COMPACT_ATOMS: atom_id res chain seq x y z
N MET A 1 7.94 43.28 10.26
CA MET A 1 6.96 42.19 10.45
C MET A 1 7.75 40.94 10.84
N LYS A 2 7.61 40.45 12.08
CA LYS A 2 8.26 39.20 12.49
C LYS A 2 7.55 38.04 11.80
N VAL A 3 8.27 37.30 10.97
CA VAL A 3 7.84 36.02 10.43
C VAL A 3 7.49 35.12 11.63
N ARG A 4 6.27 34.58 11.66
CA ARG A 4 5.79 33.74 12.76
C ARG A 4 6.58 32.42 12.74
N GLU A 5 7.12 32.00 13.88
CA GLU A 5 7.91 30.77 14.10
C GLU A 5 7.22 29.45 13.72
N ASN A 6 5.97 29.47 13.26
CA ASN A 6 5.26 28.29 12.75
C ASN A 6 5.73 27.83 11.35
N GLU A 7 6.71 28.50 10.76
CA GLU A 7 7.31 28.15 9.46
C GLU A 7 8.52 27.22 9.55
N LYS A 8 8.81 26.63 10.72
CA LYS A 8 9.63 25.41 10.78
C LYS A 8 8.74 24.19 10.47
N LYS A 9 8.29 24.08 9.22
CA LYS A 9 7.58 22.90 8.70
C LYS A 9 8.49 21.69 8.86
N ARG A 10 8.18 20.82 9.82
CA ARG A 10 8.33 19.38 9.60
C ARG A 10 7.41 19.03 8.44
N ASP A 11 7.85 18.19 7.52
CA ASP A 11 7.08 17.64 6.39
C ASP A 11 5.93 16.73 6.87
N HIS A 12 5.01 17.28 7.66
CA HIS A 12 3.81 16.59 8.10
C HIS A 12 2.81 16.60 6.96
N ILE A 13 2.60 15.41 6.38
CA ILE A 13 1.52 15.18 5.41
C ILE A 13 0.20 15.57 6.07
N ARG A 14 -0.55 16.40 5.38
CA ARG A 14 -1.90 16.78 5.79
C ARG A 14 -2.88 15.92 5.02
N PHE A 15 -3.58 15.06 5.75
CA PHE A 15 -4.69 14.30 5.22
C PHE A 15 -5.86 15.24 4.94
N ASN A 16 -6.42 15.16 3.75
CA ASN A 16 -7.68 15.80 3.40
C ASN A 16 -8.88 14.87 3.72
N GLY A 17 -10.10 15.34 3.49
CA GLY A 17 -11.30 14.54 3.77
C GLY A 17 -11.40 13.24 2.97
N ARG A 18 -10.93 13.24 1.72
CA ARG A 18 -10.85 12.03 0.87
C ARG A 18 -9.84 11.05 1.44
N ASP A 19 -8.65 11.51 1.84
CA ASP A 19 -7.63 10.64 2.42
C ASP A 19 -8.13 9.96 3.69
N ILE A 20 -8.89 10.68 4.53
CA ILE A 20 -9.51 10.14 5.74
C ILE A 20 -10.55 9.07 5.39
N ALA A 21 -11.38 9.30 4.36
CA ALA A 21 -12.36 8.32 3.89
C ALA A 21 -11.70 7.04 3.36
N LEU A 22 -10.62 7.17 2.59
CA LEU A 22 -9.84 6.03 2.09
C LEU A 22 -9.25 5.22 3.23
N VAL A 23 -8.68 5.89 4.24
CA VAL A 23 -8.17 5.22 5.45
C VAL A 23 -9.27 4.46 6.19
N ALA A 24 -10.48 5.02 6.29
CA ALA A 24 -11.62 4.34 6.89
C ALA A 24 -12.02 3.08 6.08
N ALA A 25 -12.08 3.19 4.76
CA ALA A 25 -12.36 2.04 3.88
C ALA A 25 -11.30 0.94 4.02
N MET A 26 -10.02 1.32 4.06
CA MET A 26 -8.92 0.37 4.30
C MET A 26 -9.01 -0.29 5.68
N LEU A 27 -9.40 0.45 6.72
CA LEU A 27 -9.64 -0.12 8.04
C LEU A 27 -10.75 -1.17 8.02
N ASP A 28 -11.86 -0.87 7.35
CA ASP A 28 -12.99 -1.79 7.29
C ASP A 28 -12.65 -3.06 6.50
N GLN A 29 -11.90 -2.92 5.39
CA GLN A 29 -11.59 -4.04 4.50
C GLN A 29 -10.40 -4.90 4.96
N LEU A 30 -9.33 -4.27 5.48
CA LEU A 30 -8.06 -4.97 5.75
C LEU A 30 -7.92 -5.49 7.17
N ASN A 31 -8.71 -4.99 8.12
CA ASN A 31 -8.46 -5.23 9.54
C ASN A 31 -8.50 -6.73 9.90
N SER A 32 -9.50 -7.47 9.44
CA SER A 32 -9.59 -8.92 9.70
C SER A 32 -8.47 -9.70 9.01
N THR A 33 -8.06 -9.31 7.80
CA THR A 33 -6.97 -9.98 7.09
C THR A 33 -5.64 -9.77 7.78
N ILE A 34 -5.34 -8.54 8.22
CA ILE A 34 -4.10 -8.26 8.96
C ILE A 34 -4.10 -8.98 10.31
N ASP A 35 -5.25 -9.07 11.00
CA ASP A 35 -5.37 -9.82 12.25
C ASP A 35 -5.07 -11.32 12.05
N ILE A 36 -5.55 -11.91 10.95
CA ILE A 36 -5.19 -13.29 10.56
C ILE A 36 -3.69 -13.40 10.27
N MET A 37 -3.08 -12.43 9.57
CA MET A 37 -1.63 -12.43 9.34
C MET A 37 -0.84 -12.38 10.64
N TYR A 38 -1.29 -11.58 11.63
CA TYR A 38 -0.69 -11.54 12.96
C TYR A 38 -0.74 -12.90 13.64
N PHE A 39 -1.89 -13.58 13.58
CA PHE A 39 -2.03 -14.92 14.12
C PHE A 39 -1.04 -15.92 13.48
N LEU A 40 -0.86 -15.87 12.15
CA LEU A 40 0.12 -16.73 11.45
C LEU A 40 1.56 -16.40 11.85
N MET A 41 1.89 -15.12 12.00
CA MET A 41 3.21 -14.67 12.45
C MET A 41 3.56 -15.10 13.87
N GLU A 42 2.62 -14.99 14.80
CA GLU A 42 2.81 -15.40 16.19
C GLU A 42 3.07 -16.91 16.33
N ARG A 43 2.55 -17.70 15.39
CA ARG A 43 2.78 -19.15 15.28
C ARG A 43 4.06 -19.50 14.53
N LYS A 44 4.79 -18.51 14.02
CA LYS A 44 5.98 -18.67 13.16
C LYS A 44 5.70 -19.43 11.86
N GLU A 45 4.44 -19.46 11.44
CA GLU A 45 4.03 -19.97 10.13
C GLU A 45 4.39 -18.95 9.04
N GLU A 46 4.34 -17.66 9.39
CA GLU A 46 4.81 -16.54 8.57
C GLU A 46 5.88 -15.74 9.32
N ARG A 47 6.84 -15.15 8.61
CA ARG A 47 7.85 -14.26 9.22
C ARG A 47 7.53 -12.78 9.04
N ALA A 48 6.86 -12.46 7.96
CA ALA A 48 6.47 -11.11 7.58
C ALA A 48 5.34 -11.19 6.56
N PHE A 49 4.66 -10.08 6.35
CA PHE A 49 3.76 -9.90 5.21
C PHE A 49 3.93 -8.50 4.64
N VAL A 50 3.51 -8.31 3.40
CA VAL A 50 3.50 -7.00 2.74
C VAL A 50 2.06 -6.56 2.54
N VAL A 51 1.80 -5.28 2.82
CA VAL A 51 0.59 -4.61 2.39
C VAL A 51 0.97 -3.57 1.34
N MET A 52 0.45 -3.75 0.13
CA MET A 52 0.68 -2.89 -1.02
C MET A 52 -0.55 -2.03 -1.29
N LEU A 53 -0.35 -0.76 -1.62
CA LEU A 53 -1.34 0.09 -2.26
C LEU A 53 -0.92 0.38 -3.69
N ILE A 54 -1.87 0.28 -4.62
CA ILE A 54 -1.61 0.49 -6.03
C ILE A 54 -2.78 1.18 -6.71
N SER A 55 -2.49 2.21 -7.51
CA SER A 55 -3.48 2.89 -8.35
C SER A 55 -2.93 3.17 -9.72
N ALA A 56 -3.79 3.17 -10.73
CA ALA A 56 -3.45 3.56 -12.09
C ALA A 56 -4.67 4.11 -12.82
N GLU A 57 -4.47 5.14 -13.65
CA GLU A 57 -5.48 5.62 -14.57
C GLU A 57 -5.51 4.76 -15.85
N ASP A 58 -6.67 4.70 -16.51
CA ASP A 58 -6.85 3.99 -17.79
C ASP A 58 -6.40 2.51 -17.78
N SER A 59 -6.56 1.81 -16.65
CA SER A 59 -6.16 0.40 -16.53
C SER A 59 -7.29 -0.49 -15.98
N ASP A 60 -7.40 -1.71 -16.53
CA ASP A 60 -8.26 -2.76 -15.99
C ASP A 60 -7.48 -3.54 -14.92
N MET A 61 -7.47 -2.98 -13.71
CA MET A 61 -6.73 -3.51 -12.56
C MET A 61 -7.23 -4.87 -12.10
N GLU A 62 -8.53 -5.10 -12.19
CA GLU A 62 -9.15 -6.36 -11.82
C GLU A 62 -8.70 -7.49 -12.76
N ALA A 63 -8.71 -7.27 -14.08
CA ALA A 63 -8.26 -8.28 -15.03
C ALA A 63 -6.73 -8.47 -15.04
N LEU A 64 -5.96 -7.43 -14.71
CA LEU A 64 -4.50 -7.50 -14.57
C LEU A 64 -4.09 -8.31 -13.34
N SER A 65 -4.62 -7.93 -12.18
CA SER A 65 -4.33 -8.61 -10.93
C SER A 65 -4.78 -10.07 -10.97
N ALA A 66 -5.97 -10.40 -11.48
CA ALA A 66 -6.45 -11.78 -11.56
C ALA A 66 -5.50 -12.73 -12.34
N LYS A 67 -4.69 -12.20 -13.26
CA LYS A 67 -3.69 -12.98 -14.02
C LYS A 67 -2.33 -13.08 -13.33
N GLU A 68 -1.97 -12.10 -12.52
CA GLU A 68 -0.63 -11.96 -11.92
C GLU A 68 -0.56 -12.35 -10.44
N LYS A 69 -1.71 -12.27 -9.77
CA LYS A 69 -1.88 -12.56 -8.35
C LYS A 69 -1.50 -14.00 -8.07
N ARG A 70 -0.66 -14.22 -7.05
CA ARG A 70 -0.40 -15.58 -6.56
C ARG A 70 -1.60 -16.04 -5.75
N GLU A 71 -1.84 -17.35 -5.72
CA GLU A 71 -2.95 -17.94 -4.96
C GLU A 71 -3.10 -17.44 -3.51
N PRO A 72 -2.02 -17.22 -2.72
CA PRO A 72 -2.15 -16.73 -1.35
C PRO A 72 -2.35 -15.22 -1.20
N ASP A 73 -2.13 -14.43 -2.25
CA ASP A 73 -2.30 -12.98 -2.16
C ASP A 73 -3.79 -12.66 -1.96
N ILE A 74 -4.12 -11.54 -1.31
CA ILE A 74 -5.50 -11.11 -1.11
C ILE A 74 -5.64 -9.68 -1.59
N MET A 75 -6.59 -9.43 -2.49
CA MET A 75 -6.77 -8.12 -3.11
C MET A 75 -8.12 -7.53 -2.74
N PHE A 76 -8.12 -6.23 -2.50
CA PHE A 76 -9.25 -5.43 -2.05
C PHE A 76 -9.36 -4.19 -2.93
N GLU A 77 -10.54 -3.93 -3.49
CA GLU A 77 -10.85 -2.65 -4.13
C GLU A 77 -11.17 -1.61 -3.05
N ILE A 78 -10.29 -0.64 -2.86
CA ILE A 78 -10.45 0.40 -1.83
C ILE A 78 -11.29 1.56 -2.36
N ASP A 79 -11.06 1.96 -3.61
CA ASP A 79 -11.81 3.01 -4.29
C ASP A 79 -11.82 2.77 -5.80
N ALA A 80 -12.97 2.36 -6.33
CA ALA A 80 -13.20 2.16 -7.76
C ALA A 80 -13.01 3.47 -8.56
N GLY A 81 -13.31 4.63 -7.97
CA GLY A 81 -13.22 5.91 -8.66
C GLY A 81 -11.79 6.32 -9.00
N ASP A 82 -10.84 6.00 -8.12
CA ASP A 82 -9.41 6.23 -8.31
C ASP A 82 -8.66 4.97 -8.76
N ASN A 83 -9.38 3.88 -9.05
CA ASN A 83 -8.82 2.57 -9.39
C ASN A 83 -7.74 2.13 -8.37
N LEU A 84 -8.04 2.32 -7.08
CA LEU A 84 -7.13 2.08 -5.97
C LEU A 84 -7.40 0.73 -5.32
N TYR A 85 -6.36 -0.09 -5.24
CA TYR A 85 -6.41 -1.43 -4.67
C TYR A 85 -5.39 -1.59 -3.55
N ALA A 86 -5.76 -2.39 -2.56
CA ALA A 86 -4.84 -2.91 -1.57
C ALA A 86 -4.59 -4.39 -1.82
N ILE A 87 -3.33 -4.83 -1.71
CA ILE A 87 -2.96 -6.24 -1.80
C ILE A 87 -2.19 -6.64 -0.55
N VAL A 88 -2.62 -7.71 0.10
CA VAL A 88 -1.90 -8.36 1.20
C VAL A 88 -1.20 -9.59 0.65
N CYS A 89 0.13 -9.60 0.70
CA CYS A 89 0.96 -10.68 0.18
C CYS A 89 1.54 -11.50 1.35
N GLN A 90 1.36 -12.83 1.30
CA GLN A 90 1.95 -13.78 2.26
C GLN A 90 3.34 -14.22 1.80
N ASP A 91 4.18 -14.68 2.73
CA ASP A 91 5.49 -15.31 2.48
C ASP A 91 6.37 -14.60 1.43
N THR A 92 6.46 -13.27 1.53
CA THR A 92 7.43 -12.54 0.72
C THR A 92 8.79 -12.63 1.42
N GLN A 93 9.68 -13.51 0.94
CA GLN A 93 11.12 -13.20 1.06
C GLN A 93 11.33 -11.77 0.52
N ILE A 94 12.28 -11.01 1.07
CA ILE A 94 12.46 -9.56 0.82
C ILE A 94 12.35 -9.19 -0.67
N ASP A 95 12.85 -10.05 -1.56
CA ASP A 95 12.84 -9.81 -3.01
C ASP A 95 11.51 -10.24 -3.68
N GLY A 96 10.77 -11.19 -3.10
CA GLY A 96 9.60 -11.82 -3.69
C GLY A 96 8.36 -10.94 -3.78
N GLY A 97 8.15 -10.07 -2.79
CA GLY A 97 7.06 -9.08 -2.75
C GLY A 97 7.35 -7.90 -3.67
N TYR A 98 8.55 -7.32 -3.52
CA TYR A 98 9.04 -6.24 -4.37
C TYR A 98 9.02 -6.61 -5.86
N HIS A 99 9.50 -7.80 -6.25
CA HIS A 99 9.41 -8.26 -7.64
C HIS A 99 7.98 -8.52 -8.13
N PHE A 100 7.03 -8.82 -7.23
CA PHE A 100 5.62 -8.89 -7.62
C PHE A 100 5.07 -7.51 -7.94
N ALA A 101 5.32 -6.51 -7.09
CA ALA A 101 4.92 -5.13 -7.36
C ALA A 101 5.56 -4.59 -8.64
N GLU A 102 6.86 -4.82 -8.86
CA GLU A 102 7.55 -4.40 -10.10
C GLU A 102 6.89 -5.01 -11.34
N ARG A 103 6.61 -6.32 -11.34
CA ARG A 103 5.93 -6.98 -12.46
C ARG A 103 4.54 -6.42 -12.69
N LEU A 104 3.80 -6.13 -11.62
CA LEU A 104 2.44 -5.61 -11.71
C LEU A 104 2.46 -4.18 -12.30
N VAL A 105 3.35 -3.32 -11.81
CA VAL A 105 3.57 -1.96 -12.34
C VAL A 105 3.95 -2.01 -13.82
N GLN A 106 4.92 -2.85 -14.18
CA GLN A 106 5.35 -3.00 -15.58
C GLN A 106 4.18 -3.44 -16.49
N LYS A 107 3.39 -4.42 -16.06
CA LYS A 107 2.25 -4.91 -16.85
C LYS A 107 1.12 -3.89 -16.98
N MET A 108 0.92 -3.05 -15.98
CA MET A 108 0.00 -1.91 -16.10
C MET A 108 0.46 -0.95 -17.17
N MET A 109 1.75 -0.59 -17.17
CA MET A 109 2.31 0.32 -18.17
C MET A 109 2.20 -0.27 -19.58
N GLU A 110 2.54 -1.56 -19.75
CA GLU A 110 2.45 -2.27 -21.03
C GLU A 110 1.01 -2.29 -21.59
N LYS A 111 0.00 -2.28 -20.72
CA LYS A 111 -1.42 -2.21 -21.10
C LYS A 111 -1.97 -0.79 -21.23
N GLY A 112 -1.12 0.23 -21.15
CA GLY A 112 -1.50 1.62 -21.35
C GLY A 112 -1.99 2.34 -20.09
N GLY A 113 -1.81 1.75 -18.91
CA GLY A 113 -2.07 2.42 -17.64
C GLY A 113 -1.18 3.65 -17.49
N LYS A 114 -1.76 4.75 -16.99
CA LYS A 114 -1.07 6.03 -16.77
C LYS A 114 -1.05 6.35 -15.28
N HIS A 115 -0.11 7.20 -14.86
CA HIS A 115 0.00 7.65 -13.47
C HIS A 115 -0.05 6.48 -12.48
N VAL A 116 0.76 5.44 -12.75
CA VAL A 116 0.81 4.24 -11.92
C VAL A 116 1.59 4.59 -10.65
N TYR A 117 0.93 4.49 -9.50
CA TYR A 117 1.56 4.69 -8.19
C TYR A 117 1.48 3.40 -7.40
N CYS A 118 2.61 2.99 -6.83
CA CYS A 118 2.71 1.76 -6.05
C CYS A 118 3.52 2.01 -4.78
N SER A 119 2.95 1.64 -3.63
CA SER A 119 3.62 1.72 -2.34
C SER A 119 3.48 0.42 -1.57
N GLU A 120 4.57 -0.04 -0.98
CA GLU A 120 4.62 -1.27 -0.19
C GLU A 120 5.06 -0.99 1.24
N LEU A 121 4.37 -1.62 2.19
CA LEU A 121 4.75 -1.65 3.58
C LEU A 121 4.92 -3.10 4.04
N GLU A 122 6.17 -3.49 4.30
CA GLU A 122 6.49 -4.77 4.91
C GLU A 122 6.29 -4.69 6.44
N VAL A 123 5.64 -5.70 7.01
CA VAL A 123 5.37 -5.81 8.43
C VAL A 123 6.06 -7.05 8.98
N ARG A 124 7.08 -6.85 9.82
CA ARG A 124 7.87 -7.93 10.43
C ARG A 124 7.59 -8.15 11.91
N SER A 125 6.65 -7.41 12.47
CA SER A 125 6.34 -7.42 13.90
C SER A 125 4.85 -7.25 14.14
N THR A 126 4.32 -8.03 15.09
CA THR A 126 2.91 -7.98 15.53
C THR A 126 2.67 -6.99 16.67
N THR A 127 3.70 -6.24 17.08
CA THR A 127 3.57 -5.26 18.18
C THR A 127 2.88 -3.97 17.75
N TYR A 128 2.81 -3.70 16.44
CA TYR A 128 2.13 -2.55 15.89
C TYR A 128 0.61 -2.75 15.96
N LYS A 129 -0.12 -1.66 16.18
CA LYS A 129 -1.58 -1.71 16.02
C LYS A 129 -1.90 -1.77 14.52
N ILE A 130 -2.87 -2.58 14.13
CA ILE A 130 -3.34 -2.67 12.72
C ILE A 130 -3.65 -1.29 12.13
N ARG A 131 -4.31 -0.43 12.92
CA ARG A 131 -4.58 0.97 12.53
C ARG A 131 -3.32 1.75 12.17
N TYR A 132 -2.24 1.54 12.92
CA TYR A 132 -0.96 2.19 12.65
C TYR A 132 -0.37 1.72 11.32
N ILE A 133 -0.42 0.42 11.01
CA ILE A 133 0.04 -0.11 9.72
C ILE A 133 -0.69 0.58 8.57
N ILE A 134 -2.03 0.65 8.63
CA ILE A 134 -2.84 1.27 7.59
C ILE A 134 -2.54 2.77 7.47
N TYR A 135 -2.39 3.49 8.59
CA TYR A 135 -2.02 4.91 8.55
C TYR A 135 -0.63 5.13 7.94
N ARG A 136 0.34 4.27 8.26
CA ARG A 136 1.70 4.35 7.70
C ARG A 136 1.73 4.04 6.21
N LEU A 137 0.95 3.07 5.76
CA LEU A 137 0.83 2.73 4.34
C LEU A 137 0.17 3.87 3.55
N MET A 138 -0.92 4.44 4.05
CA MET A 138 -1.56 5.59 3.40
C MET A 138 -0.65 6.81 3.40
N GLU A 139 0.07 7.07 4.50
CA GLU A 139 1.05 8.15 4.57
C GLU A 139 2.13 7.99 3.49
N LEU A 140 2.66 6.77 3.33
CA LEU A 140 3.63 6.44 2.28
C LEU A 140 3.04 6.68 0.88
N PHE A 141 1.82 6.21 0.63
CA PHE A 141 1.16 6.34 -0.66
C PHE A 141 0.88 7.80 -1.04
N ILE A 142 0.46 8.63 -0.09
CA ILE A 142 0.30 10.07 -0.31
C ILE A 142 1.64 10.72 -0.64
N GLN A 143 2.73 10.35 0.04
CA GLN A 143 4.08 10.84 -0.30
C GLN A 143 4.45 10.46 -1.73
N THR A 144 4.25 9.20 -2.11
CA THR A 144 4.52 8.70 -3.47
C THR A 144 3.80 9.54 -4.52
N LYS A 145 2.50 9.82 -4.33
CA LYS A 145 1.72 10.69 -5.22
C LYS A 145 2.22 12.15 -5.23
N GLN A 146 2.46 12.73 -4.06
CA GLN A 146 2.92 14.13 -3.94
C GLN A 146 4.31 14.37 -4.53
N ASN A 147 5.17 13.35 -4.49
CA ASN A 147 6.52 13.38 -5.06
C ASN A 147 6.56 13.00 -6.54
N CYS A 148 5.40 12.72 -7.17
CA CYS A 148 5.29 12.24 -8.55
C CYS A 148 6.16 11.00 -8.84
N GLN A 149 6.24 10.08 -7.88
CA GLN A 149 6.98 8.82 -7.99
C GLN A 149 6.14 7.80 -8.75
N GLU A 150 5.98 8.05 -10.05
CA GLU A 150 5.20 7.21 -10.95
C GLU A 150 6.04 6.06 -11.52
N ASN A 151 5.37 4.94 -11.83
CA ASN A 151 5.95 3.79 -12.52
C ASN A 151 7.10 3.10 -11.78
N GLU A 152 7.20 3.34 -10.47
CA GLU A 152 8.16 2.70 -9.57
C GLU A 152 7.44 2.21 -8.31
N VAL A 153 8.09 1.28 -7.60
CA VAL A 153 7.60 0.75 -6.33
C VAL A 153 8.29 1.48 -5.19
N VAL A 154 7.52 2.18 -4.36
CA VAL A 154 8.06 2.85 -3.16
C VAL A 154 7.88 1.95 -1.95
N PHE A 155 8.99 1.46 -1.40
CA PHE A 155 8.99 0.46 -0.33
C PHE A 155 9.41 1.03 1.03
N LYS A 156 8.76 0.57 2.12
CA LYS A 156 9.22 0.73 3.51
C LYS A 156 8.97 -0.54 4.32
N ALA A 157 9.74 -0.72 5.40
CA ALA A 157 9.57 -1.81 6.36
C ALA A 157 9.27 -1.30 7.77
N LEU A 158 8.41 -2.01 8.50
CA LEU A 158 8.17 -1.89 9.93
C LEU A 158 8.81 -3.09 10.64
N ASN A 159 9.81 -2.81 11.48
CA ASN A 159 10.61 -3.81 12.20
C ASN A 159 10.29 -3.82 13.69
#